data_AF-A0A8B3TCD2-F1
#
_entry.id   AF-A0A8B3TCD2-F1
#
_cell.length_a   1.000
_cell.length_b   1.000
_cell.length_c   1.000
_cell.angle_alpha   90.00
_cell.angle_beta   90.00
_cell.angle_gamma   90.00
#
_symmetry.space_group_name_H-M   'P 1'
#
loop_
_entity.id
_entity.type
_entity.pdbx_description
1 polymer ?
#
loop_
_entity_poly.entity_id
_entity_poly.type
_entity_poly.pdbx_seq_one_letter_code
_entity_poly.pdbx_strand_id
1 'polypeptide(L)'
;MSSPKDNAKKATKEHSKKVEKWLQDKKISQVIIYLREFAYNEYLKEEAIFNGVILKEISSKFDTPKEVIKILTDKLINENIQDSEEIRKRLVNLVGDYATHISPYIYQLCLSNTQSRRSRAGKTFEGIIYYLYEYFNYSFDSQTKVGKKCFSSLGLGKVVDSILPSVEAFNERRDKTIIGSMKTTLRERWQEVVEEVSRSNIPNIYLLTVDDDISESKAIQMGTHNIVLVVLDYVKKQSHLKDKRSIIDFETYFFEEISTIQHYWSK
;
A
#
# COMPACT_ATOMS: atom_id res chain seq x y z
N MET A 1 7.93 3.81 -13.96
CA MET A 1 6.68 3.27 -13.38
C MET A 1 5.84 4.44 -12.90
N SER A 2 4.54 4.41 -13.17
CA SER A 2 3.58 5.43 -12.76
C SER A 2 3.49 5.50 -11.23
N SER A 3 3.26 6.66 -10.63
CA SER A 3 3.24 6.75 -9.17
C SER A 3 2.08 5.94 -8.56
N PRO A 4 2.14 5.53 -7.28
CA PRO A 4 1.00 4.88 -6.60
C PRO A 4 -0.29 5.70 -6.67
N LYS A 5 -0.15 7.03 -6.62
CA LYS A 5 -1.26 7.98 -6.74
C LYS A 5 -1.88 7.96 -8.15
N ASP A 6 -1.05 7.91 -9.18
CA ASP A 6 -1.52 7.84 -10.57
C ASP A 6 -2.22 6.52 -10.85
N ASN A 7 -1.68 5.40 -10.33
CA ASN A 7 -2.30 4.08 -10.47
C ASN A 7 -3.66 4.01 -9.76
N ALA A 8 -3.77 4.55 -8.54
CA ALA A 8 -5.04 4.64 -7.83
C ALA A 8 -6.04 5.53 -8.59
N LYS A 9 -5.60 6.67 -9.13
CA LYS A 9 -6.45 7.57 -9.92
C LYS A 9 -6.93 6.94 -11.23
N LYS A 10 -6.05 6.19 -11.92
CA LYS A 10 -6.40 5.43 -13.12
C LYS A 10 -7.42 4.33 -12.81
N ALA A 11 -7.22 3.61 -11.70
CA ALA A 11 -8.15 2.59 -11.19
C ALA A 11 -9.57 3.14 -11.01
N THR A 12 -9.66 4.28 -10.35
CA THR A 12 -10.92 4.97 -10.12
C THR A 12 -11.60 5.37 -11.43
N LYS A 13 -10.84 5.88 -12.41
CA LYS A 13 -11.40 6.35 -13.69
C LYS A 13 -11.89 5.21 -14.59
N GLU A 14 -11.12 4.13 -14.71
CA GLU A 14 -11.46 3.03 -15.63
C GLU A 14 -12.63 2.17 -15.13
N HIS A 15 -12.88 2.16 -13.82
CA HIS A 15 -13.96 1.39 -13.19
C HIS A 15 -15.05 2.24 -12.54
N SER A 16 -15.16 3.51 -12.94
CA SER A 16 -15.99 4.51 -12.26
C SER A 16 -17.42 4.02 -12.04
N LYS A 17 -18.09 3.44 -13.05
CA LYS A 17 -19.48 2.95 -12.93
C LYS A 17 -19.70 1.90 -11.84
N LYS A 18 -18.78 0.94 -11.69
CA LYS A 18 -18.90 -0.14 -10.70
C LYS A 18 -18.58 0.38 -9.30
N VAL A 19 -17.54 1.19 -9.20
CA VAL A 19 -17.12 1.84 -7.96
C VAL A 19 -18.21 2.79 -7.46
N GLU A 20 -18.75 3.64 -8.34
CA GLU A 20 -19.87 4.55 -8.05
C GLU A 20 -21.08 3.80 -7.53
N LYS A 21 -21.47 2.69 -8.15
CA LYS A 21 -22.59 1.87 -7.67
C LYS A 21 -22.35 1.37 -6.24
N TRP A 22 -21.16 0.85 -5.95
CA TRP A 22 -20.86 0.40 -4.58
C TRP A 22 -20.76 1.54 -3.58
N LEU A 23 -20.28 2.71 -3.97
CA LEU A 23 -20.27 3.90 -3.11
C LEU A 23 -21.71 4.35 -2.79
N GLN A 24 -22.62 4.33 -3.77
CA GLN A 24 -24.05 4.60 -3.57
C GLN A 24 -24.70 3.55 -2.65
N ASP A 25 -24.34 2.28 -2.81
CA ASP A 25 -24.78 1.18 -1.95
C ASP A 25 -24.09 1.16 -0.56
N LYS A 26 -23.25 2.16 -0.26
CA LYS A 26 -22.48 2.26 1.00
C LYS A 26 -21.56 1.06 1.28
N LYS A 27 -20.96 0.49 0.24
CA LYS A 27 -20.07 -0.70 0.29
C LYS A 27 -18.59 -0.30 0.21
N ILE A 28 -18.10 0.38 1.24
CA ILE A 28 -16.75 0.96 1.26
C ILE A 28 -15.67 -0.12 1.27
N SER A 29 -15.84 -1.17 2.07
CA SER A 29 -14.92 -2.29 2.17
C SER A 29 -14.68 -2.95 0.80
N GLN A 30 -15.75 -3.14 0.02
CA GLN A 30 -15.67 -3.71 -1.34
C GLN A 30 -14.94 -2.77 -2.30
N VAL A 31 -15.19 -1.45 -2.21
CA VAL A 31 -14.49 -0.44 -3.02
C VAL A 31 -12.99 -0.46 -2.73
N ILE A 32 -12.61 -0.50 -1.45
CA ILE A 32 -11.20 -0.54 -1.03
C ILE A 32 -10.50 -1.78 -1.60
N ILE A 33 -11.08 -2.97 -1.44
CA ILE A 33 -10.51 -4.23 -1.95
C ILE A 33 -10.33 -4.13 -3.47
N TYR A 34 -11.38 -3.73 -4.18
CA TYR A 34 -11.38 -3.70 -5.63
C TYR A 34 -10.37 -2.71 -6.22
N LEU A 35 -10.29 -1.50 -5.68
CA LEU A 35 -9.31 -0.50 -6.13
C LEU A 35 -7.87 -0.95 -5.83
N ARG A 36 -7.64 -1.64 -4.71
CA ARG A 36 -6.31 -2.19 -4.37
C ARG A 36 -5.89 -3.29 -5.34
N GLU A 37 -6.77 -4.25 -5.62
CA GLU A 37 -6.50 -5.35 -6.57
C GLU A 37 -6.19 -4.81 -7.95
N PHE A 38 -7.00 -3.87 -8.44
CA PHE A 38 -6.77 -3.25 -9.73
C PHE A 38 -5.42 -2.51 -9.78
N ALA A 39 -5.15 -1.65 -8.78
CA ALA A 39 -3.91 -0.88 -8.74
C ALA A 39 -2.67 -1.79 -8.68
N TYR A 40 -2.78 -2.94 -8.01
CA TYR A 40 -1.74 -3.96 -7.99
C TYR A 40 -1.57 -4.64 -9.36
N ASN A 41 -2.65 -5.00 -10.03
CA ASN A 41 -2.60 -5.61 -11.37
C ASN A 41 -1.96 -4.68 -12.42
N GLU A 42 -2.30 -3.40 -12.41
CA GLU A 42 -1.64 -2.42 -13.29
C GLU A 42 -0.15 -2.29 -12.97
N TYR A 43 0.19 -2.26 -11.68
CA TYR A 43 1.59 -2.24 -11.27
C TYR A 43 2.37 -3.49 -11.74
N LEU A 44 1.78 -4.69 -11.68
CA LEU A 44 2.44 -5.91 -12.15
C LEU A 44 2.77 -5.86 -13.65
N LYS A 45 1.91 -5.24 -14.47
CA LYS A 45 2.19 -5.02 -15.90
C LYS A 45 3.40 -4.10 -16.08
N GLU A 46 3.44 -2.99 -15.35
CA GLU A 46 4.58 -2.06 -15.41
C GLU A 46 5.88 -2.69 -14.89
N GLU A 47 5.79 -3.47 -13.81
CA GLU A 47 6.92 -4.17 -13.21
C GLU A 47 7.50 -5.22 -14.15
N ALA A 48 6.64 -5.98 -14.85
CA ALA A 48 7.09 -6.95 -15.85
C ALA A 48 7.86 -6.29 -17.00
N ILE A 49 7.34 -5.17 -17.53
CA ILE A 49 8.01 -4.40 -18.59
C ILE A 49 9.36 -3.87 -18.09
N PHE A 50 9.38 -3.26 -16.90
CA PHE A 50 10.59 -2.73 -16.29
C PHE A 50 11.64 -3.81 -16.06
N ASN A 51 11.27 -4.95 -15.47
CA ASN A 51 12.18 -6.07 -15.26
C ASN A 51 12.75 -6.58 -16.58
N GLY A 52 11.93 -6.66 -17.64
CA GLY A 52 12.38 -7.02 -18.97
C GLY A 52 13.45 -6.08 -19.53
N VAL A 53 13.33 -4.77 -19.28
CA VAL A 53 14.37 -3.79 -19.66
C VAL A 53 15.63 -3.97 -18.84
N ILE A 54 15.53 -4.09 -17.51
CA ILE A 54 16.69 -4.27 -16.64
C ILE A 54 17.47 -5.53 -17.03
N LEU A 55 16.79 -6.67 -17.20
CA LEU A 55 17.45 -7.93 -17.54
C LEU A 55 18.17 -7.88 -18.90
N LYS A 56 17.65 -7.12 -19.88
CA LYS A 56 18.31 -6.88 -21.17
C LYS A 56 19.59 -6.06 -21.04
N GLU A 57 19.61 -5.11 -20.10
CA GLU A 57 20.76 -4.21 -19.88
C GLU A 57 21.84 -4.82 -18.98
N ILE A 58 21.59 -5.93 -18.28
CA ILE A 58 22.59 -6.51 -17.35
C ILE A 58 23.93 -6.78 -18.06
N SER A 59 23.89 -7.37 -19.26
CA SER A 59 25.11 -7.67 -20.02
C SER A 59 25.75 -6.48 -20.73
N SER A 60 25.05 -5.36 -20.88
CA SER A 60 25.64 -4.13 -21.41
C SER A 60 26.26 -3.25 -20.32
N LYS A 61 25.75 -3.36 -19.09
CA LYS A 61 26.11 -2.47 -17.97
C LYS A 61 27.08 -3.07 -16.95
N PHE A 62 27.21 -4.39 -16.88
CA PHE A 62 28.08 -5.05 -15.90
C PHE A 62 29.13 -5.92 -16.59
N ASP A 63 30.38 -5.79 -16.16
CA ASP A 63 31.53 -6.46 -16.79
C ASP A 63 31.42 -7.99 -16.69
N THR A 64 31.04 -8.53 -15.53
CA THR A 64 30.94 -9.99 -15.34
C THR A 64 29.92 -10.65 -16.28
N PRO A 65 28.64 -10.21 -16.34
CA PRO A 65 27.69 -10.72 -17.33
C PRO A 65 28.13 -10.54 -18.78
N LYS A 66 28.75 -9.40 -19.09
CA LYS A 66 29.27 -9.10 -20.44
C LYS A 66 30.33 -10.11 -20.89
N GLU A 67 31.32 -10.37 -20.03
CA GLU A 67 32.37 -11.36 -20.32
C GLU A 67 31.79 -12.79 -20.41
N VAL A 68 30.82 -13.14 -19.57
CA VAL A 68 30.13 -14.44 -19.66
C VAL A 68 29.41 -14.59 -21.00
N ILE A 69 28.64 -13.60 -21.46
CA ILE A 69 28.00 -13.64 -22.79
C ILE A 69 29.04 -13.79 -23.89
N LYS A 70 30.17 -13.07 -23.80
CA LYS A 70 31.24 -13.16 -24.80
C LYS A 70 31.80 -14.58 -24.88
N ILE A 71 32.19 -15.16 -23.74
CA ILE A 71 32.71 -16.54 -23.67
C ILE A 71 31.70 -17.55 -24.23
N LEU A 72 30.43 -17.41 -23.85
CA LEU A 72 29.35 -18.29 -24.30
C LEU A 72 29.08 -18.15 -25.81
N THR A 73 29.15 -16.93 -26.34
CA THR A 73 28.99 -16.64 -27.78
C THR A 73 30.14 -17.21 -28.59
N ASP A 74 31.38 -17.05 -28.12
CA ASP A 74 32.57 -17.59 -28.78
C ASP A 74 32.52 -19.12 -28.85
N LYS A 75 32.00 -19.78 -27.80
CA LYS A 75 31.76 -21.24 -27.80
C LYS A 75 30.77 -21.67 -28.89
N LEU A 76 29.70 -20.89 -29.10
CA LEU A 76 28.68 -21.18 -30.12
C LEU A 76 29.20 -21.00 -31.56
N ILE A 77 29.93 -19.92 -31.84
CA ILE A 77 30.36 -19.58 -33.21
C ILE A 77 31.34 -20.60 -33.79
N ASN A 78 32.16 -21.21 -32.93
CA ASN A 78 33.22 -22.12 -33.36
C ASN A 78 32.72 -23.53 -33.77
N GLU A 79 31.41 -23.77 -33.78
CA GLU A 79 30.83 -25.10 -33.96
C GLU A 79 29.83 -25.11 -35.13
N ASN A 80 30.17 -25.82 -36.21
CA ASN A 80 29.31 -25.96 -37.39
C ASN A 80 28.27 -27.08 -37.20
N ILE A 81 27.20 -26.78 -36.45
CA ILE A 81 26.14 -27.75 -36.09
C ILE A 81 24.95 -27.57 -37.03
N GLN A 82 24.53 -28.65 -37.69
CA GLN A 82 23.40 -28.66 -38.64
C GLN A 82 22.13 -29.34 -38.08
N ASP A 83 22.21 -29.97 -36.89
CA ASP A 83 21.07 -30.62 -36.24
C ASP A 83 20.30 -29.68 -35.32
N SER A 84 19.00 -29.52 -35.58
CA SER A 84 18.12 -28.63 -34.82
C SER A 84 17.95 -29.06 -33.35
N GLU A 85 17.93 -30.35 -33.06
CA GLU A 85 17.79 -30.83 -31.67
C GLU A 85 19.05 -30.55 -30.85
N GLU A 86 20.22 -30.79 -31.45
CA GLU A 86 21.50 -30.47 -30.83
C GLU A 86 21.65 -28.95 -30.58
N ILE A 87 21.23 -28.11 -31.53
CA ILE A 87 21.19 -26.65 -31.35
C ILE A 87 20.31 -26.26 -30.16
N ARG A 88 19.10 -26.84 -30.03
CA ARG A 88 18.20 -26.53 -28.91
C ARG A 88 18.79 -26.91 -27.56
N LYS A 89 19.38 -28.11 -27.44
CA LYS A 89 20.03 -28.55 -26.19
C LYS A 89 21.15 -27.59 -25.77
N ARG A 90 21.97 -27.15 -26.72
CA ARG A 90 23.05 -26.19 -26.45
C ARG A 90 22.53 -24.82 -26.07
N LEU A 91 21.48 -24.33 -26.74
CA LEU A 91 20.86 -23.07 -26.38
C LEU A 91 20.33 -23.10 -24.94
N VAL A 92 19.67 -24.19 -24.53
CA VAL A 92 19.20 -24.37 -23.15
C VAL A 92 20.36 -24.34 -22.16
N ASN A 93 21.45 -25.06 -22.42
CA ASN A 93 22.64 -25.06 -21.56
C ASN A 93 23.26 -23.66 -21.46
N LEU A 94 23.41 -22.97 -22.59
CA LEU A 94 23.98 -21.63 -22.64
C LEU A 94 23.14 -20.61 -21.87
N VAL A 95 21.83 -20.65 -22.04
CA VAL A 95 20.90 -19.81 -21.29
C VAL A 95 20.97 -20.13 -19.79
N GLY A 96 21.06 -21.41 -19.43
CA GLY A 96 21.21 -21.86 -18.03
C GLY A 96 22.52 -21.40 -17.39
N ASP A 97 23.65 -21.54 -18.11
CA ASP A 97 24.96 -21.08 -17.68
C ASP A 97 24.95 -19.56 -17.48
N TYR A 98 24.44 -18.82 -18.46
CA TYR A 98 24.32 -17.36 -18.33
C TYR A 98 23.43 -16.97 -17.14
N ALA A 99 22.25 -17.62 -17.00
CA ALA A 99 21.33 -17.39 -15.89
C ALA A 99 21.98 -17.62 -14.52
N THR A 100 22.85 -18.63 -14.41
CA THR A 100 23.62 -18.90 -13.17
C THR A 100 24.50 -17.72 -12.80
N HIS A 101 25.24 -17.16 -13.77
CA HIS A 101 26.14 -16.03 -13.54
C HIS A 101 25.40 -14.73 -13.22
N ILE A 102 24.22 -14.52 -13.83
CA ILE A 102 23.41 -13.32 -13.54
C ILE A 102 22.45 -13.49 -12.36
N SER A 103 22.36 -14.68 -11.77
CA SER A 103 21.43 -14.97 -10.66
C SER A 103 21.56 -14.00 -9.46
N PRO A 104 22.74 -13.50 -9.07
CA PRO A 104 22.84 -12.51 -7.99
C PRO A 104 22.16 -11.18 -8.36
N TYR A 105 22.22 -10.78 -9.63
CA TYR A 105 21.57 -9.56 -10.13
C TYR A 105 20.05 -9.72 -10.19
N ILE A 106 19.57 -10.90 -10.60
CA ILE A 106 18.15 -11.26 -10.56
C ILE A 106 17.65 -11.18 -9.11
N TYR A 107 18.41 -11.73 -8.16
CA TYR A 107 18.05 -11.67 -6.74
C TYR A 107 17.94 -10.23 -6.23
N GLN A 108 18.91 -9.35 -6.56
CA GLN A 108 18.84 -7.94 -6.20
C GLN A 108 17.65 -7.22 -6.83
N LEU A 109 17.33 -7.52 -8.09
CA LEU A 109 16.13 -7.00 -8.75
C LEU A 109 14.85 -7.45 -8.02
N CYS A 110 14.74 -8.73 -7.67
CA CYS A 110 13.61 -9.28 -6.92
C CYS A 110 13.47 -8.65 -5.52
N LEU A 111 14.57 -8.41 -4.82
CA LEU A 111 14.58 -7.68 -3.55
C LEU A 111 14.08 -6.25 -3.74
N SER A 112 14.60 -5.53 -4.73
CA SER A 112 14.17 -4.17 -5.08
C SER A 112 12.66 -4.12 -5.38
N ASN A 113 12.17 -5.05 -6.20
CA ASN A 113 10.74 -5.20 -6.51
C ASN A 113 9.91 -5.44 -5.25
N THR A 114 10.38 -6.30 -4.34
CA THR A 114 9.68 -6.57 -3.07
C THR A 114 9.57 -5.33 -2.20
N GLN A 115 10.65 -4.55 -2.07
CA GLN A 115 10.63 -3.31 -1.29
C GLN A 115 9.76 -2.24 -1.95
N SER A 116 9.82 -2.12 -3.27
CA SER A 116 8.94 -1.25 -4.06
C SER A 116 7.47 -1.62 -3.81
N ARG A 117 7.10 -2.90 -3.95
CA ARG A 117 5.74 -3.39 -3.69
C ARG A 117 5.24 -3.03 -2.29
N ARG A 118 6.06 -3.22 -1.25
CA ARG A 118 5.70 -2.87 0.15
C ARG A 118 5.41 -1.38 0.31
N SER A 119 6.31 -0.54 -0.18
CA SER A 119 6.16 0.93 -0.12
C SER A 119 4.92 1.40 -0.90
N ARG A 120 4.74 0.87 -2.12
CA ARG A 120 3.62 1.19 -2.99
C ARG A 120 2.28 0.75 -2.39
N ALA A 121 2.19 -0.45 -1.81
CA ALA A 121 0.95 -0.94 -1.22
C ALA A 121 0.43 -0.01 -0.13
N GLY A 122 1.33 0.52 0.73
CA GLY A 122 0.98 1.54 1.73
C GLY A 122 0.45 2.81 1.08
N LYS A 123 1.19 3.38 0.12
CA LYS A 123 0.79 4.62 -0.56
C LYS A 123 -0.46 4.52 -1.42
N THR A 124 -0.69 3.36 -2.04
CA THR A 124 -1.93 3.07 -2.76
C THR A 124 -3.11 3.02 -1.78
N PHE A 125 -2.95 2.37 -0.63
CA PHE A 125 -4.00 2.33 0.38
C PHE A 125 -4.34 3.72 0.92
N GLU A 126 -3.33 4.52 1.30
CA GLU A 126 -3.52 5.93 1.68
C GLU A 126 -4.25 6.72 0.59
N GLY A 127 -3.82 6.59 -0.66
CA GLY A 127 -4.43 7.28 -1.80
C GLY A 127 -5.88 6.90 -2.04
N ILE A 128 -6.26 5.63 -1.80
CA ILE A 128 -7.64 5.18 -1.89
C ILE A 128 -8.49 5.82 -0.79
N ILE A 129 -8.01 5.87 0.45
CA ILE A 129 -8.75 6.52 1.55
C ILE A 129 -8.93 8.01 1.28
N TYR A 130 -7.89 8.72 0.80
CA TYR A 130 -8.02 10.13 0.41
C TYR A 130 -9.01 10.33 -0.73
N TYR A 131 -9.01 9.46 -1.74
CA TYR A 131 -10.01 9.49 -2.79
C TYR A 131 -11.43 9.35 -2.24
N LEU A 132 -11.65 8.47 -1.25
CA LEU A 132 -12.95 8.31 -0.62
C LEU A 132 -13.35 9.55 0.19
N TYR A 133 -12.41 10.18 0.92
CA TYR A 133 -12.68 11.47 1.58
C TYR A 133 -13.09 12.54 0.56
N GLU A 134 -12.35 12.67 -0.55
CA GLU A 134 -12.68 13.60 -1.63
C GLU A 134 -14.05 13.29 -2.26
N TYR A 135 -14.37 12.02 -2.50
CA TYR A 135 -15.63 11.58 -3.08
C TYR A 135 -16.84 11.97 -2.22
N PHE A 136 -16.76 11.78 -0.90
CA PHE A 136 -17.82 12.16 0.03
C PHE A 136 -17.76 13.63 0.46
N ASN A 137 -16.88 14.42 -0.16
CA ASN A 137 -16.66 15.83 0.17
C ASN A 137 -16.31 16.04 1.66
N TYR A 138 -15.51 15.12 2.21
CA TYR A 138 -15.00 15.23 3.56
C TYR A 138 -13.78 16.14 3.61
N SER A 139 -13.84 17.20 4.41
CA SER A 139 -12.66 18.01 4.72
C SER A 139 -11.64 17.16 5.47
N PHE A 140 -10.39 17.21 5.01
CA PHE A 140 -9.26 16.57 5.68
C PHE A 140 -7.97 17.29 5.33
N ASP A 141 -7.00 17.17 6.22
CA ASP A 141 -5.61 17.49 5.96
C ASP A 141 -4.76 16.22 6.01
N SER A 142 -3.84 16.11 5.06
CA SER A 142 -2.83 15.06 5.03
C SER A 142 -1.45 15.70 4.99
N GLN A 143 -0.42 14.95 5.41
CA GLN A 143 0.97 15.43 5.34
C GLN A 143 1.38 15.86 3.91
N THR A 144 0.75 15.29 2.88
CA THR A 144 0.99 15.66 1.47
C THR A 144 0.34 16.99 1.10
N LYS A 145 -0.81 17.31 1.71
CA LYS A 145 -1.60 18.52 1.43
C LYS A 145 -1.08 19.76 2.17
N VAL A 146 -0.79 19.63 3.47
CA VAL A 146 -0.39 20.76 4.33
C VAL A 146 1.10 20.76 4.72
N GLY A 147 1.83 19.72 4.30
CA GLY A 147 3.27 19.58 4.55
C GLY A 147 3.61 18.97 5.91
N LYS A 148 4.71 18.20 5.94
CA LYS A 148 5.16 17.47 7.14
C LYS A 148 5.46 18.38 8.34
N LYS A 149 5.98 19.58 8.09
CA LYS A 149 6.32 20.54 9.14
C LYS A 149 5.10 20.96 9.96
N CYS A 150 3.95 21.08 9.30
CA CYS A 150 2.69 21.42 9.95
C CYS A 150 2.32 20.36 11.00
N PHE A 151 2.36 19.08 10.63
CA PHE A 151 2.06 17.98 11.56
C PHE A 151 3.07 17.93 12.71
N SER A 152 4.36 18.07 12.41
CA SER A 152 5.40 18.07 13.46
C SER A 152 5.25 19.23 14.45
N SER A 153 4.81 20.42 14.01
CA SER A 153 4.53 21.54 14.92
C SER A 153 3.34 21.30 15.86
N LEU A 154 2.43 20.39 15.50
CA LEU A 154 1.31 19.96 16.35
C LEU A 154 1.71 18.86 17.35
N GLY A 155 2.98 18.48 17.34
CA GLY A 155 3.49 17.32 18.06
C GLY A 155 3.19 16.00 17.37
N LEU A 156 2.54 15.98 16.20
CA LEU A 156 2.16 14.74 15.53
C LEU A 156 3.31 14.16 14.70
N GLY A 157 3.54 12.87 14.89
CA GLY A 157 4.59 12.12 14.23
C GLY A 157 4.23 11.68 12.82
N LYS A 158 5.18 11.00 12.17
CA LYS A 158 5.02 10.51 10.79
C LYS A 158 3.95 9.43 10.64
N VAL A 159 3.52 8.81 11.75
CA VAL A 159 2.52 7.74 11.79
C VAL A 159 1.10 8.26 11.52
N VAL A 160 0.86 9.57 11.69
CA VAL A 160 -0.43 10.18 11.40
C VAL A 160 -0.52 10.55 9.93
N ASP A 161 -1.44 9.93 9.20
CA ASP A 161 -1.61 10.13 7.77
C ASP A 161 -2.62 11.25 7.46
N SER A 162 -3.69 11.36 8.25
CA SER A 162 -4.75 12.35 8.08
C SER A 162 -5.32 12.92 9.37
N ILE A 163 -5.83 14.14 9.28
CA ILE A 163 -6.62 14.80 10.33
C ILE A 163 -7.92 15.31 9.70
N LEU A 164 -9.06 15.03 10.34
CA LEU A 164 -10.37 15.50 9.91
C LEU A 164 -11.04 16.34 11.03
N PRO A 165 -11.69 17.47 10.69
CA PRO A 165 -11.82 18.02 9.34
C PRO A 165 -10.58 18.79 8.86
N SER A 166 -9.74 19.30 9.77
CA SER A 166 -8.52 20.02 9.42
C SER A 166 -7.55 20.12 10.61
N VAL A 167 -6.33 20.57 10.35
CA VAL A 167 -5.34 20.90 11.37
C VAL A 167 -5.81 22.03 12.29
N GLU A 168 -6.50 23.03 11.76
CA GLU A 168 -7.03 24.15 12.53
C GLU A 168 -8.06 23.67 13.55
N ALA A 169 -8.98 22.81 13.12
CA ALA A 169 -9.96 22.16 14.00
C ALA A 169 -9.26 21.34 15.10
N PHE A 170 -8.15 20.66 14.77
CA PHE A 170 -7.36 19.90 15.74
C PHE A 170 -6.71 20.81 16.80
N ASN A 171 -6.21 21.98 16.39
CA ASN A 171 -5.66 22.97 17.32
C ASN A 171 -6.73 23.56 18.25
N GLU A 172 -7.94 23.77 17.74
CA GLU A 172 -9.03 24.32 18.53
C GLU A 172 -9.63 23.29 19.50
N ARG A 173 -10.00 22.10 19.02
CA ARG A 173 -10.64 21.03 19.80
C ARG A 173 -10.24 19.64 19.32
N ARG A 174 -9.14 19.10 19.88
CA ARG A 174 -8.62 17.75 19.59
C ARG A 174 -9.65 16.63 19.76
N ASP A 175 -10.51 16.72 20.78
CA ASP A 175 -11.57 15.74 21.08
C ASP A 175 -12.71 15.74 20.07
N LYS A 176 -12.74 16.74 19.17
CA LYS A 176 -13.71 16.87 18.09
C LYS A 176 -13.04 16.74 16.72
N THR A 177 -11.98 15.94 16.64
CA THR A 177 -11.31 15.62 15.38
C THR A 177 -11.04 14.14 15.26
N ILE A 178 -10.85 13.67 14.03
CA ILE A 178 -10.39 12.32 13.74
C ILE A 178 -8.93 12.37 13.32
N ILE A 179 -8.11 11.57 14.01
CA ILE A 179 -6.70 11.38 13.69
C ILE A 179 -6.58 10.00 13.06
N GLY A 180 -6.25 9.96 11.77
CA GLY A 180 -6.15 8.73 10.98
C GLY A 180 -4.70 8.28 10.82
N SER A 181 -4.45 6.99 11.05
CA SER A 181 -3.23 6.29 10.65
C SER A 181 -3.60 5.11 9.77
N MET A 182 -2.84 4.81 8.74
CA MET A 182 -3.19 3.84 7.71
C MET A 182 -2.08 2.80 7.56
N LYS A 183 -2.39 1.53 7.83
CA LYS A 183 -1.45 0.42 7.67
C LYS A 183 -2.12 -0.73 6.92
N THR A 184 -1.51 -1.18 5.82
CA THR A 184 -2.06 -2.31 5.05
C THR A 184 -2.09 -3.61 5.84
N THR A 185 -1.01 -3.89 6.57
CA THR A 185 -0.90 -4.97 7.55
C THR A 185 -0.37 -4.39 8.86
N LEU A 186 -0.80 -4.95 9.99
CA LEU A 186 -0.40 -4.49 11.31
C LEU A 186 0.87 -5.17 11.80
N ARG A 187 0.89 -6.51 11.80
CA ARG A 187 1.93 -7.33 12.47
C ARG A 187 2.26 -6.79 13.87
N GLU A 188 3.52 -6.47 14.16
CA GLU A 188 4.01 -5.73 15.35
C GLU A 188 3.99 -4.20 15.16
N ARG A 189 3.93 -3.72 13.92
CA ARG A 189 4.06 -2.29 13.55
C ARG A 189 2.91 -1.40 14.03
N TRP A 190 1.84 -1.95 14.58
CA TRP A 190 0.80 -1.14 15.25
C TRP A 190 1.32 -0.52 16.56
N GLN A 191 2.39 -1.05 17.16
CA GLN A 191 3.02 -0.49 18.35
C GLN A 191 3.57 0.92 18.12
N GLU A 192 4.01 1.23 16.89
CA GLU A 192 4.39 2.59 16.48
C GLU A 192 3.25 3.61 16.71
N VAL A 193 1.99 3.17 16.61
CA VAL A 193 0.80 4.01 16.84
C VAL A 193 0.59 4.23 18.34
N VAL A 194 0.87 3.23 19.18
CA VAL A 194 0.78 3.33 20.65
C VAL A 194 1.77 4.37 21.17
N GLU A 195 3.00 4.34 20.66
CA GLU A 195 4.03 5.34 20.99
C GLU A 195 3.55 6.75 20.61
N GLU A 196 2.91 6.90 19.45
CA GLU A 196 2.38 8.17 18.97
C GLU A 196 1.23 8.70 19.83
N VAL A 197 0.27 7.85 20.21
CA VAL A 197 -0.82 8.23 21.14
C VAL A 197 -0.27 8.74 22.46
N SER A 198 0.68 8.01 23.03
CA SER A 198 1.30 8.31 24.32
C SER A 198 2.11 9.61 24.28
N ARG A 199 2.82 9.87 23.17
CA ARG A 199 3.68 11.04 23.00
C ARG A 199 2.90 12.33 22.74
N SER A 200 1.78 12.24 22.01
CA SER A 200 1.05 13.41 21.50
C SER A 200 -0.16 13.80 22.36
N ASN A 201 -0.45 13.04 23.42
CA ASN A 201 -1.59 13.21 24.34
C ASN A 201 -2.91 13.44 23.58
N ILE A 202 -3.15 12.58 22.60
CA ILE A 202 -4.33 12.60 21.74
C ILE A 202 -5.40 11.66 22.30
N PRO A 203 -6.70 12.00 22.18
CA PRO A 203 -7.78 11.21 22.79
C PRO A 203 -7.80 9.77 22.26
N ASN A 204 -7.72 9.62 20.94
CA ASN A 204 -7.67 8.35 20.24
C ASN A 204 -7.07 8.51 18.83
N ILE A 205 -6.59 7.40 18.25
CA ILE A 205 -6.25 7.30 16.83
C ILE A 205 -7.19 6.28 16.17
N TYR A 206 -7.69 6.62 14.99
CA TYR A 206 -8.32 5.67 14.08
C TYR A 206 -7.23 5.01 13.23
N LEU A 207 -6.95 3.73 13.49
CA LEU A 207 -5.99 2.94 12.73
C LEU A 207 -6.72 2.15 11.65
N LEU A 208 -6.65 2.62 10.42
CA LEU A 208 -7.28 2.02 9.26
C LEU A 208 -6.40 0.90 8.72
N THR A 209 -7.00 -0.27 8.51
CA THR A 209 -6.27 -1.42 8.00
C THR A 209 -7.12 -2.33 7.11
N VAL A 210 -6.43 -3.05 6.24
CA VAL A 210 -6.97 -4.14 5.42
C VAL A 210 -6.36 -5.48 5.82
N ASP A 211 -5.75 -5.54 7.01
CA ASP A 211 -5.32 -6.77 7.65
C ASP A 211 -6.56 -7.56 8.10
N ASP A 212 -6.63 -8.81 7.69
CA ASP A 212 -7.71 -9.72 8.05
C ASP A 212 -7.31 -10.75 9.13
N ASP A 213 -6.04 -10.75 9.53
CA ASP A 213 -5.48 -11.59 10.59
C ASP A 213 -5.29 -10.80 11.88
N ILE A 214 -6.42 -10.50 12.53
CA ILE A 214 -6.47 -9.78 13.80
C ILE A 214 -6.95 -10.73 14.90
N SER A 215 -5.99 -11.18 15.72
CA SER A 215 -6.28 -11.94 16.95
C SER A 215 -7.06 -11.10 17.96
N GLU A 216 -7.87 -11.76 18.78
CA GLU A 216 -8.62 -11.14 19.86
C GLU A 216 -7.74 -10.34 20.84
N SER A 217 -6.61 -10.90 21.25
CA SER A 217 -5.67 -10.27 22.19
C SER A 217 -5.12 -8.95 21.65
N LYS A 218 -4.68 -8.93 20.39
CA LYS A 218 -4.21 -7.72 19.69
C LYS A 218 -5.31 -6.65 19.63
N ALA A 219 -6.54 -7.03 19.32
CA ALA A 219 -7.68 -6.11 19.30
C ALA A 219 -7.98 -5.50 20.69
N ILE A 220 -7.90 -6.30 21.76
CA ILE A 220 -8.05 -5.80 23.13
C ILE A 220 -6.93 -4.81 23.47
N GLN A 221 -5.68 -5.17 23.20
CA GLN A 221 -4.52 -4.31 23.48
C GLN A 221 -4.63 -2.96 22.78
N MET A 222 -4.98 -2.95 21.49
CA MET A 222 -5.17 -1.70 20.74
C MET A 222 -6.27 -0.83 21.38
N GLY A 223 -7.39 -1.43 21.79
CA GLY A 223 -8.46 -0.72 22.49
C GLY A 223 -7.99 -0.09 23.82
N THR A 224 -7.17 -0.80 24.61
CA THR A 224 -6.60 -0.28 25.86
C THR A 224 -5.67 0.92 25.63
N HIS A 225 -5.06 1.03 24.45
CA HIS A 225 -4.19 2.14 24.06
C HIS A 225 -4.91 3.25 23.29
N ASN A 226 -6.24 3.37 23.41
CA ASN A 226 -7.07 4.35 22.70
C ASN A 226 -6.91 4.30 21.18
N ILE A 227 -6.68 3.11 20.62
CA ILE A 227 -6.69 2.89 19.18
C ILE A 227 -8.06 2.33 18.81
N VAL A 228 -8.78 3.05 17.95
CA VAL A 228 -9.97 2.57 17.27
C VAL A 228 -9.52 1.94 15.96
N LEU A 229 -9.63 0.62 15.85
CA LEU A 229 -9.24 -0.09 14.63
C LEU A 229 -10.39 -0.05 13.63
N VAL A 230 -10.10 0.43 12.42
CA VAL A 230 -11.05 0.44 11.30
C VAL A 230 -10.64 -0.67 10.33
N VAL A 231 -11.52 -1.66 10.16
CA VAL A 231 -11.24 -2.87 9.37
C VAL A 231 -12.26 -3.06 8.24
N LEU A 232 -12.03 -4.06 7.40
CA LEU A 232 -13.03 -4.48 6.41
C LEU A 232 -14.26 -5.06 7.11
N ASP A 233 -15.45 -4.83 6.55
CA ASP A 233 -16.75 -5.31 7.05
C ASP A 233 -16.72 -6.79 7.48
N TYR A 234 -16.22 -7.67 6.63
CA TYR A 234 -16.17 -9.10 6.92
C TYR A 234 -15.22 -9.45 8.09
N VAL A 235 -14.18 -8.63 8.31
CA VAL A 235 -13.24 -8.78 9.43
C VAL A 235 -13.95 -8.35 10.73
N LYS A 236 -14.65 -7.21 10.72
CA LYS A 236 -15.45 -6.77 11.86
C LYS A 236 -16.48 -7.82 12.28
N LYS A 237 -17.09 -8.52 11.32
CA LYS A 237 -18.09 -9.57 11.53
C LYS A 237 -17.54 -10.89 12.10
N GLN A 238 -16.22 -11.06 12.19
CA GLN A 238 -15.63 -12.26 12.80
C GLN A 238 -16.08 -12.40 14.27
N SER A 239 -16.33 -13.64 14.71
CA SER A 239 -16.95 -13.93 16.01
C SER A 239 -16.17 -13.36 17.20
N HIS A 240 -14.84 -13.31 17.12
CA HIS A 240 -13.97 -12.79 18.17
C HIS A 240 -13.79 -11.25 18.12
N LEU A 241 -14.28 -10.57 17.09
CA LEU A 241 -14.12 -9.10 16.90
C LEU A 241 -15.44 -8.33 16.91
N LYS A 242 -16.56 -8.96 16.55
CA LYS A 242 -17.87 -8.30 16.37
C LYS A 242 -18.34 -7.49 17.57
N ASP A 243 -18.10 -7.98 18.79
CA ASP A 243 -18.60 -7.33 20.02
C ASP A 243 -17.62 -6.29 20.59
N LYS A 244 -16.44 -6.11 19.97
CA LYS A 244 -15.43 -5.17 20.44
C LYS A 244 -15.73 -3.75 19.95
N ARG A 245 -15.99 -2.84 20.89
CA ARG A 245 -16.29 -1.43 20.61
C ARG A 245 -15.14 -0.65 19.99
N SER A 246 -13.90 -1.02 20.31
CA SER A 246 -12.69 -0.41 19.73
C SER A 246 -12.40 -0.86 18.30
N ILE A 247 -13.23 -1.73 17.71
CA ILE A 247 -13.11 -2.21 16.34
C ILE A 247 -14.39 -1.81 15.60
N ILE A 248 -14.25 -1.07 14.51
CA ILE A 248 -15.34 -0.68 13.61
C ILE A 248 -15.00 -1.07 12.18
N ASP A 249 -15.99 -1.16 11.30
CA ASP A 249 -15.74 -1.32 9.87
C ASP A 249 -15.58 0.03 9.16
N PHE A 250 -15.11 -0.02 7.91
CA PHE A 250 -14.97 1.19 7.09
C PHE A 250 -16.32 1.88 6.86
N GLU A 251 -17.40 1.15 6.75
CA GLU A 251 -18.74 1.70 6.54
C GLU A 251 -19.18 2.57 7.73
N THR A 252 -19.08 2.07 8.96
CA THR A 252 -19.33 2.83 10.19
C THR A 252 -18.36 4.02 10.28
N TYR A 253 -17.07 3.83 9.99
CA TYR A 253 -16.10 4.92 10.02
C TYR A 253 -16.48 6.07 9.09
N PHE A 254 -16.79 5.77 7.81
CA PHE A 254 -17.12 6.78 6.83
C PHE A 254 -18.48 7.44 7.10
N PHE A 255 -19.51 6.65 7.43
CA PHE A 255 -20.88 7.17 7.45
C PHE A 255 -21.38 7.61 8.82
N GLU A 256 -20.77 7.18 9.92
CA GLU A 256 -21.20 7.50 11.29
C GLU A 256 -20.16 8.37 12.01
N GLU A 257 -18.91 7.90 12.10
CA GLU A 257 -17.85 8.57 12.86
C GLU A 257 -17.47 9.92 12.22
N ILE A 258 -17.11 9.91 10.93
CA ILE A 258 -16.76 11.16 10.22
C ILE A 258 -17.95 12.11 10.19
N SER A 259 -19.15 11.63 9.86
CA SER A 259 -20.37 12.44 9.81
C SER A 259 -20.65 13.17 11.12
N THR A 260 -20.43 12.51 12.26
CA THR A 260 -20.62 13.08 13.60
C THR A 260 -19.65 14.24 13.85
N ILE A 261 -18.38 14.07 13.48
CA ILE A 261 -17.37 15.13 13.58
C ILE A 261 -17.72 16.29 12.65
N GLN A 262 -18.10 16.01 11.41
CA GLN A 262 -18.47 17.06 10.46
C GLN A 262 -19.65 17.88 10.93
N HIS A 263 -20.68 17.23 11.48
CA HIS A 263 -21.87 17.92 11.99
C HIS A 263 -21.51 18.92 13.12
N TYR A 264 -20.54 18.59 13.95
CA TYR A 264 -20.05 19.51 14.99
C TYR A 264 -19.40 20.77 14.40
N TRP A 265 -18.66 20.64 13.29
CA TRP A 265 -17.95 21.74 12.65
C TRP A 265 -18.76 22.47 11.57
N SER A 266 -19.88 21.91 11.11
CA SER A 266 -20.84 22.59 10.25
C SER A 266 -21.65 23.60 11.07
N LYS A 267 -21.07 24.79 11.29
CA LYS A 267 -21.78 25.97 11.75
C LYS A 267 -22.10 26.89 10.58
#